data_AF-A0AAD6FNP6-F1
#
_entry.id   AF-A0AAD6FNP6-F1
#
_cell.length_a   1.000
_cell.length_b   1.000
_cell.length_c   1.000
_cell.angle_alpha   90.00
_cell.angle_beta   90.00
_cell.angle_gamma   90.00
#
_symmetry.space_group_name_H-M   'P 1'
#
loop_
_entity.id
_entity.type
_entity.pdbx_description
1 polymer ?
#
loop_
_entity_poly.entity_id
_entity_poly.type
_entity_poly.pdbx_seq_one_letter_code
_entity_poly.pdbx_strand_id
1 'polypeptide(L)'
;MREQFEEEKFELKNKLLNQASAITELEMERDNLSRALQSAEACLKVGEKSGQDLTEEYTALKNSYLALADAHDKEQNQGEKLSAELLALAQAQDALRLQLEEQQQSVETSTRGLHCELDRVRALISSMSHNRVKLLGNQDEIKEMLEKMKNSYEEQQKKLEEKVVEMGKEHQEDEKRAIRNRQQELSERSAALMCSQSQVKEEEEENSKLQLQVKELNEEYRLRLVWYLQDLSEYIDGLGEGKSPPEASKLRAHVDSMLQDVRSSYRAREEQLASAARSYKKRLQKITQTHHALLIAYRVQREQILAQPESGLDPGPPEAPFSLEPSELREETERELQQRRQDEAQLQVSLKKDRALLITRVSVAEAQVSELQDYIDNHLGRYREEISHLCRLHGIQEAGRSQSANTTLH
;
A
#
# COMPACT_ATOMS: atom_id res chain seq x y z
N MET A 1 -64.10 -51.07 -1.50
CA MET A 1 -63.68 -51.30 -2.89
C MET A 1 -63.54 -50.01 -3.68
N ARG A 2 -64.61 -49.34 -4.15
CA ARG A 2 -64.46 -48.14 -5.01
C ARG A 2 -63.70 -46.98 -4.33
N GLU A 3 -64.04 -46.70 -3.08
CA GLU A 3 -63.43 -45.65 -2.26
C GLU A 3 -61.94 -45.90 -1.97
N GLN A 4 -61.56 -47.13 -1.66
CA GLN A 4 -60.16 -47.53 -1.45
C GLN A 4 -59.31 -47.32 -2.72
N PHE A 5 -59.84 -47.63 -3.91
CA PHE A 5 -59.14 -47.37 -5.16
C PHE A 5 -59.00 -45.87 -5.46
N GLU A 6 -59.95 -45.05 -5.04
CA GLU A 6 -59.88 -43.60 -5.19
C GLU A 6 -58.81 -42.99 -4.25
N GLU A 7 -58.73 -43.49 -3.02
CA GLU A 7 -57.73 -43.11 -2.03
C GLU A 7 -56.31 -43.49 -2.49
N GLU A 8 -56.09 -44.75 -2.89
CA GLU A 8 -54.79 -45.21 -3.43
C GLU A 8 -54.36 -44.40 -4.67
N LYS A 9 -55.32 -44.06 -5.55
CA LYS A 9 -55.05 -43.23 -6.73
C LYS A 9 -54.64 -41.81 -6.35
N PHE A 10 -55.24 -41.24 -5.31
CA PHE A 10 -54.87 -39.92 -4.79
C PHE A 10 -53.47 -39.94 -4.15
N GLU A 11 -53.17 -40.96 -3.36
CA GLU A 11 -51.84 -41.14 -2.78
C GLU A 11 -50.76 -41.28 -3.84
N LEU A 12 -50.98 -42.11 -4.86
CA LEU A 12 -50.05 -42.29 -5.98
C LEU A 12 -49.85 -40.99 -6.76
N LYS A 13 -50.93 -40.22 -6.97
CA LYS A 13 -50.85 -38.91 -7.63
C LYS A 13 -50.03 -37.91 -6.83
N ASN A 14 -50.20 -37.86 -5.50
CA ASN A 14 -49.39 -37.01 -4.64
C ASN A 14 -47.92 -37.43 -4.62
N LYS A 15 -47.63 -38.74 -4.54
CA LYS A 15 -46.25 -39.26 -4.65
C LYS A 15 -45.63 -38.88 -5.99
N LEU A 16 -46.37 -39.01 -7.09
CA LEU A 16 -45.91 -38.64 -8.43
C LEU A 16 -45.68 -37.12 -8.56
N LEU A 17 -46.54 -36.30 -7.95
CA LEU A 17 -46.35 -34.84 -7.94
C LEU A 17 -45.11 -34.43 -7.14
N ASN A 18 -44.90 -35.03 -5.97
CA ASN A 18 -43.71 -34.79 -5.15
C ASN A 18 -42.42 -35.26 -5.84
N GLN A 19 -42.48 -36.38 -6.56
CA GLN A 19 -41.35 -36.84 -7.36
C GLN A 19 -41.10 -35.91 -8.55
N ALA A 20 -42.16 -35.41 -9.20
CA ALA A 20 -42.03 -34.44 -10.29
C ALA A 20 -41.43 -33.11 -9.79
N SER A 21 -41.81 -32.62 -8.62
CA SER A 21 -41.21 -31.41 -8.04
C SER A 21 -39.73 -31.63 -7.71
N ALA A 22 -39.37 -32.78 -7.11
CA ALA A 22 -37.98 -33.12 -6.83
C ALA A 22 -37.12 -33.22 -8.12
N ILE A 23 -37.67 -33.78 -9.20
CA ILE A 23 -36.99 -33.83 -10.50
C ILE A 23 -36.73 -32.42 -11.04
N THR A 24 -37.72 -31.53 -10.99
CA THR A 24 -37.53 -30.14 -11.47
C THR A 24 -36.50 -29.38 -10.65
N GLU A 25 -36.44 -29.61 -9.33
CA GLU A 25 -35.41 -29.03 -8.46
C GLU A 25 -34.01 -29.52 -8.86
N LEU A 26 -33.84 -30.84 -9.07
CA LEU A 26 -32.57 -31.42 -9.51
C LEU A 26 -32.15 -30.93 -10.91
N GLU A 27 -33.09 -30.74 -11.84
CA GLU A 27 -32.80 -30.16 -13.16
C GLU A 27 -32.31 -28.72 -13.05
N MET A 28 -32.95 -27.92 -12.19
CA MET A 28 -32.52 -26.55 -11.92
C MET A 28 -31.14 -26.50 -11.27
N GLU A 29 -30.85 -27.41 -10.33
CA GLU A 29 -29.52 -27.55 -9.72
C GLU A 29 -28.46 -27.96 -10.74
N ARG A 30 -28.76 -28.93 -11.61
CA ARG A 30 -27.86 -29.34 -12.70
C ARG A 30 -27.55 -28.16 -13.62
N ASP A 31 -28.54 -27.36 -13.99
CA ASP A 31 -28.36 -26.22 -14.90
C ASP A 31 -27.60 -25.08 -14.23
N ASN A 32 -27.83 -24.87 -12.93
CA ASN A 32 -27.03 -23.97 -12.10
C ASN A 32 -25.55 -24.40 -12.07
N LEU A 33 -25.27 -25.67 -11.79
CA LEU A 33 -23.92 -26.23 -11.76
C LEU A 33 -23.25 -26.17 -13.13
N SER A 34 -23.98 -26.44 -14.22
CA SER A 34 -23.46 -26.37 -15.58
C SER A 34 -23.04 -24.95 -15.96
N ARG A 35 -23.82 -23.94 -15.57
CA ARG A 35 -23.44 -22.53 -15.76
C ARG A 35 -22.22 -22.14 -14.92
N ALA A 36 -22.14 -22.61 -13.68
CA ALA A 36 -20.99 -22.38 -12.81
C ALA A 36 -19.71 -23.05 -13.34
N LEU A 37 -19.83 -24.24 -13.92
CA LEU A 37 -18.72 -24.94 -14.56
C LEU A 37 -18.23 -24.16 -15.78
N GLN A 38 -19.14 -23.72 -16.67
CA GLN A 38 -18.78 -22.93 -17.85
C GLN A 38 -18.11 -21.60 -17.50
N SER A 39 -18.56 -20.92 -16.44
CA SER A 39 -17.91 -19.69 -16.00
C SER A 39 -16.54 -19.94 -15.39
N ALA A 40 -16.37 -21.02 -14.61
CA ALA A 40 -15.08 -21.43 -14.07
C ALA A 40 -14.09 -21.80 -15.19
N GLU A 41 -14.53 -22.55 -16.21
CA GLU A 41 -13.73 -22.87 -17.40
C GLU A 41 -13.31 -21.62 -18.18
N ALA A 42 -14.21 -20.64 -18.33
CA ALA A 42 -13.88 -19.38 -18.98
C ALA A 42 -12.82 -18.60 -18.18
N CYS A 43 -12.96 -18.53 -16.85
CA CYS A 43 -11.96 -17.91 -15.98
C CYS A 43 -10.61 -18.63 -16.06
N LEU A 44 -10.60 -19.97 -16.10
CA LEU A 44 -9.39 -20.76 -16.22
C LEU A 44 -8.68 -20.47 -17.55
N LYS A 45 -9.41 -20.46 -18.68
CA LYS A 45 -8.84 -20.12 -20.00
C LYS A 45 -8.25 -18.72 -20.06
N VAL A 46 -8.87 -17.75 -19.39
CA VAL A 46 -8.32 -16.39 -19.28
C VAL A 46 -7.04 -16.40 -18.45
N GLY A 47 -7.02 -17.15 -17.34
CA GLY A 47 -5.82 -17.36 -16.52
C GLY A 47 -4.67 -18.00 -17.31
N GLU A 48 -4.94 -19.05 -18.08
CA GLU A 48 -3.96 -19.72 -18.95
C GLU A 48 -3.35 -18.76 -19.97
N LYS A 49 -4.17 -17.94 -20.64
CA LYS A 49 -3.68 -16.91 -21.58
C LYS A 49 -2.80 -15.88 -20.89
N SER A 50 -3.25 -15.35 -19.74
CA SER A 50 -2.43 -14.40 -18.98
C SER A 50 -1.10 -15.01 -18.51
N GLY A 51 -1.08 -16.31 -18.21
CA GLY A 51 0.14 -17.04 -17.91
C GLY A 51 1.07 -17.17 -19.12
N GLN A 52 0.52 -17.46 -20.30
CA GLN A 52 1.28 -17.49 -21.56
C GLN A 52 1.88 -16.11 -21.87
N ASP A 53 1.08 -15.05 -21.82
CA ASP A 53 1.52 -13.67 -22.04
C ASP A 53 2.68 -13.32 -21.08
N LEU A 54 2.55 -13.65 -19.79
CA LEU A 54 3.60 -13.40 -18.80
C LEU A 54 4.89 -14.17 -19.11
N THR A 55 4.80 -15.42 -19.59
CA THR A 55 5.98 -16.17 -20.01
C THR A 55 6.65 -15.58 -21.24
N GLU A 56 5.87 -15.08 -22.21
CA GLU A 56 6.39 -14.40 -23.40
C GLU A 56 7.13 -13.12 -23.00
N GLU A 57 6.54 -12.29 -22.14
CA GLU A 57 7.16 -11.09 -21.59
C GLU A 57 8.46 -11.42 -20.82
N TYR A 58 8.46 -12.47 -20.00
CA TYR A 58 9.68 -12.89 -19.30
C TYR A 58 10.78 -13.33 -20.28
N THR A 59 10.42 -14.03 -21.36
CA THR A 59 11.40 -14.42 -22.39
C THR A 59 11.93 -13.21 -23.16
N ALA A 60 11.07 -12.24 -23.51
CA ALA A 60 11.45 -11.01 -24.17
C ALA A 60 12.40 -10.17 -23.29
N LEU A 61 12.06 -10.03 -22.01
CA LEU A 61 12.88 -9.33 -21.04
C LEU A 61 14.24 -10.00 -20.84
N LYS A 62 14.27 -11.34 -20.70
CA LYS A 62 15.53 -12.10 -20.64
C LYS A 62 16.40 -11.86 -21.87
N ASN A 63 15.82 -11.86 -23.06
CA ASN A 63 16.55 -11.60 -24.30
C ASN A 63 17.08 -10.16 -24.35
N SER A 64 16.32 -9.18 -23.85
CA SER A 64 16.75 -7.79 -23.73
C SER A 64 17.95 -7.64 -22.79
N TYR A 65 17.91 -8.28 -21.61
CA TYR A 65 19.05 -8.28 -20.68
C TYR A 65 20.30 -8.94 -21.27
N LEU A 66 20.14 -10.04 -22.01
CA LEU A 66 21.26 -10.67 -22.71
C LEU A 66 21.87 -9.73 -23.77
N ALA A 67 21.04 -9.07 -24.56
CA ALA A 67 21.52 -8.10 -25.55
C ALA A 67 22.23 -6.90 -24.90
N LEU A 68 21.75 -6.44 -23.75
CA LEU A 68 22.37 -5.36 -22.99
C LEU A 68 23.73 -5.79 -22.40
N ALA A 69 23.84 -7.02 -21.90
CA ALA A 69 25.11 -7.58 -21.43
C ALA A 69 26.13 -7.67 -22.57
N ASP A 70 25.73 -8.18 -23.73
CA ASP A 70 26.59 -8.24 -24.92
C ASP A 70 27.04 -6.84 -25.39
N ALA A 71 26.18 -5.83 -25.26
CA ALA A 71 26.52 -4.44 -25.58
C ALA A 71 27.51 -3.87 -24.56
N HIS A 72 27.29 -4.09 -23.27
CA HIS A 72 28.20 -3.68 -22.20
C HIS A 72 29.60 -4.28 -22.40
N ASP A 73 29.68 -5.57 -22.71
CA ASP A 73 30.97 -6.24 -22.96
C ASP A 73 31.68 -5.65 -24.17
N LYS A 74 30.96 -5.28 -25.24
CA LYS A 74 31.54 -4.59 -26.40
C LYS A 74 32.08 -3.21 -26.04
N GLU A 75 31.37 -2.44 -25.23
CA GLU A 75 31.82 -1.12 -24.77
C GLU A 75 33.02 -1.24 -23.83
N GLN A 76 33.04 -2.22 -22.94
CA GLN A 76 34.20 -2.49 -22.09
C GLN A 76 35.43 -2.82 -22.94
N ASN A 77 35.29 -3.69 -23.94
CA ASN A 77 36.38 -4.01 -24.87
C ASN A 77 36.87 -2.78 -25.66
N GLN A 78 35.98 -1.84 -26.01
CA GLN A 78 36.36 -0.58 -26.65
C GLN A 78 37.10 0.35 -25.67
N GLY A 79 36.62 0.46 -24.43
CA GLY A 79 37.28 1.22 -23.37
C GLY A 79 38.68 0.70 -23.07
N GLU A 80 38.85 -0.62 -23.00
CA GLU A 80 40.16 -1.26 -22.84
C GLU A 80 41.11 -0.91 -24.01
N LYS A 81 40.63 -0.94 -25.26
CA LYS A 81 41.44 -0.52 -26.43
C LYS A 81 41.85 0.95 -26.37
N LEU A 82 40.92 1.85 -26.09
CA LEU A 82 41.20 3.29 -25.95
C LEU A 82 42.18 3.55 -24.81
N SER A 83 42.04 2.84 -23.69
CA SER A 83 42.98 2.94 -22.57
C SER A 83 44.39 2.50 -22.96
N ALA A 84 44.53 1.45 -23.76
CA ALA A 84 45.81 0.99 -24.29
C ALA A 84 46.42 2.00 -25.28
N GLU A 85 45.60 2.59 -26.15
CA GLU A 85 46.02 3.65 -27.07
C GLU A 85 46.51 4.90 -26.34
N LEU A 86 45.77 5.35 -25.32
CA LEU A 86 46.18 6.48 -24.48
C LEU A 86 47.49 6.22 -23.74
N LEU A 87 47.67 4.99 -23.23
CA LEU A 87 48.91 4.60 -22.57
C LEU A 87 50.09 4.56 -23.54
N ALA A 88 49.89 4.06 -24.76
CA ALA A 88 50.91 4.09 -25.82
C ALA A 88 51.27 5.52 -26.23
N LEU A 89 50.29 6.42 -26.35
CA LEU A 89 50.52 7.83 -26.64
C LEU A 89 51.27 8.55 -25.52
N ALA A 90 50.94 8.28 -24.25
CA ALA A 90 51.67 8.83 -23.11
C ALA A 90 53.14 8.36 -23.11
N GLN A 91 53.39 7.08 -23.35
CA GLN A 91 54.74 6.54 -23.49
C GLN A 91 55.51 7.18 -24.66
N ALA A 92 54.85 7.42 -25.80
CA ALA A 92 55.46 8.10 -26.94
C ALA A 92 55.80 9.57 -26.62
N GLN A 93 54.92 10.27 -25.89
CA GLN A 93 55.17 11.64 -25.44
C GLN A 93 56.38 11.71 -24.48
N ASP A 94 56.48 10.79 -23.54
CA ASP A 94 57.63 10.73 -22.61
C ASP A 94 58.93 10.41 -23.35
N ALA A 95 58.91 9.52 -24.34
CA ALA A 95 60.07 9.25 -25.18
C ALA A 95 60.53 10.49 -25.98
N LEU A 96 59.58 11.28 -26.50
CA LEU A 96 59.89 12.54 -27.20
C LEU A 96 60.46 13.60 -26.26
N ARG A 97 59.97 13.69 -25.01
CA ARG A 97 60.53 14.59 -24.00
C ARG A 97 61.98 14.25 -23.68
N LEU A 98 62.29 12.97 -23.49
CA LEU A 98 63.67 12.51 -23.26
C LEU A 98 64.58 12.87 -24.43
N GLN A 99 64.13 12.67 -25.68
CA GLN A 99 64.91 13.07 -26.86
C GLN A 99 65.14 14.59 -26.94
N LEU A 100 64.13 15.40 -26.59
CA LEU A 100 64.25 16.85 -26.58
C LEU A 100 65.26 17.32 -25.51
N GLU A 101 65.23 16.71 -24.33
CA GLU A 101 66.19 16.99 -23.26
C GLU A 101 67.62 16.62 -23.68
N GLU A 102 67.84 15.48 -24.33
CA GLU A 102 69.15 15.10 -24.88
C GLU A 102 69.65 16.09 -25.94
N GLN A 103 68.77 16.53 -26.85
CA GLN A 103 69.10 17.55 -27.85
C GLN A 103 69.45 18.90 -27.19
N GLN A 104 68.68 19.34 -26.19
CA GLN A 104 68.96 20.57 -25.45
C GLN A 104 70.31 20.49 -24.74
N GLN A 105 70.62 19.39 -24.06
CA GLN A 105 71.92 19.21 -23.41
C GLN A 105 73.09 19.24 -24.43
N SER A 106 72.91 18.67 -25.63
CA SER A 106 73.91 18.75 -26.70
C SER A 106 74.10 20.18 -27.25
N VAL A 107 73.03 20.98 -27.31
CA VAL A 107 73.08 22.38 -27.73
C VAL A 107 73.68 23.26 -26.63
N GLU A 108 73.35 23.03 -25.37
CA GLU A 108 73.93 23.76 -24.22
C GLU A 108 75.45 23.54 -24.12
N THR A 109 75.92 22.31 -24.34
CA THR A 109 77.36 22.01 -24.37
C THR A 109 78.09 22.73 -25.52
N SER A 110 77.47 22.82 -26.70
CA SER A 110 78.02 23.56 -27.85
C SER A 110 77.97 25.09 -27.66
N THR A 111 76.84 25.62 -27.21
CA THR A 111 76.63 27.07 -27.00
C THR A 111 77.47 27.61 -25.84
N ARG A 112 77.74 26.82 -24.80
CA ARG A 112 78.69 27.18 -23.74
C ARG A 112 80.11 27.41 -24.28
N GLY A 113 80.53 26.63 -25.29
CA GLY A 113 81.78 26.86 -26.02
C GLY A 113 81.78 28.18 -26.79
N LEU A 114 80.66 28.52 -27.45
CA LEU A 114 80.49 29.78 -28.18
C LEU A 114 80.37 31.01 -27.27
N HIS A 115 79.76 30.88 -26.09
CA HIS A 115 79.61 31.98 -25.12
C HIS A 115 80.97 32.45 -24.60
N CYS A 116 81.91 31.53 -24.36
CA CYS A 116 83.28 31.84 -24.01
C CYS A 116 84.00 32.69 -25.08
N GLU A 117 83.65 32.52 -26.36
CA GLU A 117 84.18 33.33 -27.46
C GLU A 117 83.49 34.71 -27.56
N LEU A 118 82.18 34.76 -27.34
CA LEU A 118 81.42 36.02 -27.36
C LEU A 118 81.79 36.96 -26.20
N ASP A 119 82.12 36.42 -25.02
CA ASP A 119 82.58 37.24 -23.90
C ASP A 119 83.93 37.90 -24.17
N ARG A 120 84.80 37.27 -24.97
CA ARG A 120 86.02 37.90 -25.49
C ARG A 120 85.71 39.07 -26.43
N VAL A 121 84.74 38.91 -27.31
CA VAL A 121 84.31 39.97 -28.25
C VAL A 121 83.60 41.12 -27.51
N ARG A 122 82.80 40.82 -26.49
CA ARG A 122 82.13 41.81 -25.64
C ARG A 122 83.11 42.66 -24.84
N ALA A 123 84.23 42.08 -24.38
CA ALA A 123 85.33 42.82 -23.75
C ALA A 123 85.98 43.82 -24.74
N LEU A 124 86.08 43.44 -26.02
CA LEU A 124 86.57 44.29 -27.10
C LEU A 124 85.62 45.44 -27.43
N ILE A 125 84.31 45.19 -27.52
CA ILE A 125 83.30 46.23 -27.81
C ILE A 125 83.16 47.22 -26.65
N SER A 126 83.28 46.74 -25.40
CA SER A 126 83.23 47.61 -24.22
C SER A 126 84.39 48.64 -24.18
N SER A 127 85.50 48.36 -24.88
CA SER A 127 86.60 49.32 -25.05
C SER A 127 86.30 50.41 -26.10
N MET A 128 85.31 50.19 -26.96
CA MET A 128 84.98 51.03 -28.11
C MET A 128 83.80 51.99 -27.85
N SER A 129 82.98 51.77 -26.82
CA SER A 129 81.72 52.53 -26.59
C SER A 129 81.87 53.84 -25.81
N HIS A 130 83.09 54.32 -25.60
CA HIS A 130 83.38 55.58 -24.89
C HIS A 130 83.30 56.84 -25.80
N ASN A 131 82.34 56.92 -26.72
CA ASN A 131 82.09 58.15 -27.49
C ASN A 131 80.62 58.39 -27.89
N ARG A 132 80.02 59.34 -27.15
CA ARG A 132 78.98 60.34 -27.51
C ARG A 132 77.49 59.97 -27.46
N VAL A 133 76.75 60.82 -26.72
CA VAL A 133 75.29 60.94 -26.60
C VAL A 133 74.87 62.37 -27.02
N LYS A 134 73.67 62.50 -27.62
CA LYS A 134 72.58 63.49 -27.39
C LYS A 134 71.95 64.02 -28.69
N LEU A 135 70.60 64.01 -28.77
CA LEU A 135 69.74 64.91 -29.56
C LEU A 135 68.27 64.82 -29.04
N LEU A 136 67.70 65.94 -28.57
CA LEU A 136 66.34 66.11 -28.01
C LEU A 136 65.75 67.39 -28.62
N GLY A 137 64.69 67.29 -29.46
CA GLY A 137 64.16 68.44 -30.21
C GLY A 137 62.65 68.48 -30.52
N ASN A 138 61.85 67.43 -30.23
CA ASN A 138 60.43 67.36 -30.62
C ASN A 138 59.46 67.31 -29.41
N GLN A 139 59.69 68.12 -28.38
CA GLN A 139 59.10 67.90 -27.05
C GLN A 139 57.61 68.29 -26.92
N ASP A 140 57.09 69.24 -27.70
CA ASP A 140 55.75 69.80 -27.48
C ASP A 140 54.63 69.11 -28.28
N GLU A 141 54.90 68.67 -29.52
CA GLU A 141 53.95 67.85 -30.29
C GLU A 141 53.68 66.50 -29.60
N ILE A 142 54.72 65.95 -28.97
CA ILE A 142 54.61 64.74 -28.16
C ILE A 142 53.69 64.97 -26.96
N LYS A 143 53.73 66.14 -26.32
CA LYS A 143 52.85 66.47 -25.18
C LYS A 143 51.38 66.56 -25.59
N GLU A 144 51.07 67.20 -26.71
CA GLU A 144 49.68 67.34 -27.16
C GLU A 144 49.07 65.98 -27.55
N MET A 145 49.86 65.12 -28.21
CA MET A 145 49.44 63.76 -28.54
C MET A 145 49.21 62.92 -27.27
N LEU A 146 50.05 63.06 -26.25
CA LEU A 146 49.88 62.41 -24.95
C LEU A 146 48.62 62.88 -24.23
N GLU A 147 48.28 64.17 -24.28
CA GLU A 147 47.07 64.69 -23.61
C GLU A 147 45.78 64.18 -24.30
N LYS A 148 45.75 64.11 -25.65
CA LYS A 148 44.63 63.50 -26.38
C LYS A 148 44.48 62.02 -26.04
N MET A 149 45.59 61.29 -25.99
CA MET A 149 45.60 59.88 -25.61
C MET A 149 45.08 59.70 -24.18
N LYS A 150 45.55 60.52 -23.23
CA LYS A 150 45.10 60.52 -21.84
C LYS A 150 43.59 60.77 -21.71
N ASN A 151 43.06 61.82 -22.35
CA ASN A 151 41.62 62.10 -22.32
C ASN A 151 40.78 60.94 -22.89
N SER A 152 41.27 60.28 -23.95
CA SER A 152 40.58 59.11 -24.51
C SER A 152 40.58 57.91 -23.57
N TYR A 153 41.66 57.69 -22.82
CA TYR A 153 41.72 56.65 -21.78
C TYR A 153 40.84 56.99 -20.58
N GLU A 154 40.78 58.25 -20.16
CA GLU A 154 39.89 58.71 -19.09
C GLU A 154 38.41 58.50 -19.46
N GLU A 155 38.01 58.78 -20.69
CA GLU A 155 36.65 58.49 -21.17
C GLU A 155 36.36 56.99 -21.22
N GLN A 156 37.31 56.17 -21.66
CA GLN A 156 37.17 54.71 -21.66
C GLN A 156 37.06 54.17 -20.23
N GLN A 157 37.88 54.68 -19.31
CA GLN A 157 37.85 54.31 -17.90
C GLN A 157 36.49 54.68 -17.28
N LYS A 158 35.99 55.90 -17.52
CA LYS A 158 34.68 56.32 -17.02
C LYS A 158 33.55 55.44 -17.54
N LYS A 159 33.57 55.05 -18.81
CA LYS A 159 32.58 54.11 -19.39
C LYS A 159 32.65 52.72 -18.75
N LEU A 160 33.84 52.24 -18.40
CA LEU A 160 34.00 50.97 -17.69
C LEU A 160 33.48 51.08 -16.25
N GLU A 161 33.77 52.17 -15.56
CA GLU A 161 33.25 52.45 -14.22
C GLU A 161 31.72 52.52 -14.21
N GLU A 162 31.10 53.22 -15.16
CA GLU A 162 29.65 53.29 -15.31
C GLU A 162 29.03 51.90 -15.52
N LYS A 163 29.63 51.07 -16.39
CA LYS A 163 29.18 49.68 -16.60
C LYS A 163 29.32 48.81 -15.35
N VAL A 164 30.40 48.94 -14.59
CA VAL A 164 30.57 48.19 -13.33
C VAL A 164 29.51 48.60 -12.31
N VAL A 165 29.18 49.88 -12.22
CA VAL A 165 28.12 50.38 -11.33
C VAL A 165 26.75 49.90 -11.79
N GLU A 166 26.47 49.89 -13.09
CA GLU A 166 25.22 49.38 -13.66
C GLU A 166 25.04 47.88 -13.39
N MET A 167 26.06 47.06 -13.70
CA MET A 167 26.04 45.62 -13.37
C MET A 167 25.89 45.38 -11.86
N GLY A 168 26.52 46.20 -11.02
CA GLY A 168 26.37 46.11 -9.57
C GLY A 168 24.94 46.39 -9.08
N LYS A 169 24.23 47.34 -9.72
CA LYS A 169 22.82 47.63 -9.41
C LYS A 169 21.91 46.50 -9.89
N GLU A 170 22.12 46.00 -11.11
CA GLU A 170 21.36 44.89 -11.68
C GLU A 170 21.47 43.64 -10.79
N HIS A 171 22.69 43.26 -10.39
CA HIS A 171 22.90 42.15 -9.46
C HIS A 171 22.19 42.35 -8.12
N GLN A 172 22.21 43.57 -7.57
CA GLN A 172 21.52 43.85 -6.31
C GLN A 172 19.99 43.77 -6.46
N GLU A 173 19.45 44.19 -7.60
CA GLU A 173 18.02 44.08 -7.90
C GLU A 173 17.57 42.63 -8.11
N ASP A 174 18.39 41.82 -8.78
CA ASP A 174 18.16 40.39 -8.96
C ASP A 174 18.20 39.64 -7.64
N GLU A 175 19.17 39.95 -6.76
CA GLU A 175 19.24 39.37 -5.42
C GLU A 175 17.99 39.72 -4.60
N LYS A 176 17.55 40.99 -4.64
CA LYS A 176 16.29 41.42 -3.99
C LYS A 176 15.08 40.71 -4.56
N ARG A 177 15.02 40.49 -5.88
CA ARG A 177 13.95 39.74 -6.55
C ARG A 177 13.95 38.28 -6.11
N ALA A 178 15.11 37.64 -6.07
CA ALA A 178 15.27 36.26 -5.63
C ALA A 178 14.83 36.08 -4.16
N ILE A 179 15.17 37.03 -3.28
CA ILE A 179 14.73 37.01 -1.87
C ILE A 179 13.20 37.11 -1.79
N ARG A 180 12.57 38.02 -2.55
CA ARG A 180 11.09 38.15 -2.57
C ARG A 180 10.42 36.89 -3.10
N ASN A 181 10.94 36.29 -4.17
CA ASN A 181 10.40 35.06 -4.73
C ASN A 181 10.50 33.92 -3.72
N ARG A 182 11.66 33.73 -3.07
CA ARG A 182 11.82 32.72 -2.00
C ARG A 182 10.85 32.97 -0.85
N GLN A 183 10.66 34.22 -0.44
CA GLN A 183 9.71 34.57 0.62
C GLN A 183 8.27 34.24 0.22
N GLN A 184 7.89 34.54 -1.03
CA GLN A 184 6.59 34.20 -1.58
C GLN A 184 6.38 32.68 -1.62
N GLU A 185 7.33 31.92 -2.17
CA GLU A 185 7.29 30.46 -2.20
C GLU A 185 7.19 29.84 -0.80
N LEU A 186 7.93 30.37 0.17
CA LEU A 186 7.83 29.94 1.57
C LEU A 186 6.44 30.22 2.14
N SER A 187 5.83 31.37 1.83
CA SER A 187 4.48 31.70 2.28
C SER A 187 3.42 30.81 1.64
N GLU A 188 3.55 30.50 0.34
CA GLU A 188 2.66 29.59 -0.39
C GLU A 188 2.75 28.16 0.16
N ARG A 189 3.98 27.66 0.38
CA ARG A 189 4.20 26.35 1.02
C ARG A 189 3.65 26.29 2.43
N SER A 190 3.82 27.36 3.21
CA SER A 190 3.27 27.46 4.57
C SER A 190 1.73 27.45 4.56
N ALA A 191 1.11 28.17 3.62
CA ALA A 191 -0.35 28.17 3.47
C ALA A 191 -0.88 26.79 3.05
N ALA A 192 -0.23 26.13 2.08
CA ALA A 192 -0.58 24.78 1.65
C ALA A 192 -0.44 23.77 2.80
N LEU A 193 0.64 23.89 3.60
CA LEU A 193 0.85 23.06 4.79
C LEU A 193 -0.30 23.25 5.79
N MET A 194 -0.69 24.49 6.09
CA MET A 194 -1.78 24.77 7.01
C MET A 194 -3.12 24.19 6.53
N CYS A 195 -3.42 24.31 5.22
CA CYS A 195 -4.61 23.70 4.63
C CYS A 195 -4.59 22.17 4.74
N SER A 196 -3.44 21.54 4.51
CA SER A 196 -3.31 20.09 4.66
C SER A 196 -3.43 19.67 6.14
N GLN A 197 -2.88 20.45 7.07
CA GLN A 197 -2.97 20.20 8.50
C GLN A 197 -4.41 20.36 9.02
N SER A 198 -5.17 21.33 8.52
CA SER A 198 -6.58 21.45 8.87
C SER A 198 -7.41 20.27 8.37
N GLN A 199 -7.11 19.77 7.16
CA GLN A 199 -7.78 18.58 6.62
C GLN A 199 -7.50 17.33 7.46
N VAL A 200 -6.25 17.13 7.90
CA VAL A 200 -5.89 16.00 8.78
C VAL A 200 -6.67 16.08 10.11
N LYS A 201 -6.78 17.26 10.71
CA LYS A 201 -7.58 17.43 11.95
C LYS A 201 -9.06 17.12 11.75
N GLU A 202 -9.65 17.58 10.65
CA GLU A 202 -11.03 17.26 10.30
C GLU A 202 -11.23 15.76 10.12
N GLU A 203 -10.27 15.07 9.48
CA GLU A 203 -10.28 13.61 9.35
C GLU A 203 -10.11 12.88 10.70
N GLU A 204 -9.27 13.39 11.61
CA GLU A 204 -9.11 12.87 12.98
C GLU A 204 -10.41 12.99 13.80
N GLU A 205 -11.11 14.12 13.66
CA GLU A 205 -12.42 14.33 14.29
C GLU A 205 -13.47 13.38 13.72
N GLU A 206 -13.53 13.21 12.41
CA GLU A 206 -14.43 12.23 11.76
C GLU A 206 -14.11 10.79 12.18
N ASN A 207 -12.83 10.43 12.28
CA ASN A 207 -12.42 9.11 12.78
C ASN A 207 -12.89 8.89 14.23
N SER A 208 -12.75 9.90 15.08
CA SER A 208 -13.24 9.87 16.46
C SER A 208 -14.76 9.71 16.54
N LYS A 209 -15.51 10.43 15.69
CA LYS A 209 -16.99 10.31 15.58
C LYS A 209 -17.39 8.91 15.13
N LEU A 210 -16.77 8.37 14.08
CA LEU A 210 -17.04 7.02 13.60
C LEU A 210 -16.70 5.96 14.65
N GLN A 211 -15.59 6.14 15.38
CA GLN A 211 -15.23 5.25 16.48
C GLN A 211 -16.28 5.26 17.60
N LEU A 212 -16.87 6.42 17.90
CA LEU A 212 -17.97 6.53 18.85
C LEU A 212 -19.22 5.80 18.35
N GLN A 213 -19.62 6.01 17.09
CA GLN A 213 -20.78 5.30 16.50
C GLN A 213 -20.61 3.77 16.53
N VAL A 214 -19.38 3.28 16.32
CA VAL A 214 -19.08 1.84 16.46
C VAL A 214 -19.28 1.36 17.89
N LYS A 215 -18.92 2.17 18.91
CA LYS A 215 -19.13 1.83 20.32
C LYS A 215 -20.62 1.84 20.68
N GLU A 216 -21.36 2.84 20.24
CA GLU A 216 -22.80 2.95 20.46
C GLU A 216 -23.54 1.76 19.85
N LEU A 217 -23.29 1.45 18.58
CA LEU A 217 -23.88 0.28 17.93
C LEU A 217 -23.53 -1.03 18.67
N ASN A 218 -22.26 -1.21 19.06
CA ASN A 218 -21.86 -2.39 19.85
C ASN A 218 -22.59 -2.51 21.19
N GLU A 219 -22.87 -1.38 21.84
CA GLU A 219 -23.67 -1.37 23.07
C GLU A 219 -25.13 -1.70 22.78
N GLU A 220 -25.71 -1.19 21.68
CA GLU A 220 -27.04 -1.59 21.23
C GLU A 220 -27.13 -3.10 20.95
N TYR A 221 -26.11 -3.69 20.32
CA TYR A 221 -26.02 -5.15 20.13
C TYR A 221 -25.98 -5.90 21.46
N ARG A 222 -25.18 -5.43 22.42
CA ARG A 222 -25.10 -6.04 23.75
C ARG A 222 -26.42 -5.96 24.50
N LEU A 223 -27.04 -4.78 24.53
CA LEU A 223 -28.34 -4.59 25.18
C LEU A 223 -29.40 -5.49 24.54
N ARG A 224 -29.44 -5.56 23.21
CA ARG A 224 -30.38 -6.42 22.49
C ARG A 224 -30.18 -7.90 22.80
N LEU A 225 -28.93 -8.37 22.88
CA LEU A 225 -28.60 -9.74 23.32
C LEU A 225 -29.04 -10.01 24.76
N VAL A 226 -28.90 -9.03 25.66
CA VAL A 226 -29.37 -9.14 27.04
C VAL A 226 -30.89 -9.25 27.10
N TRP A 227 -31.62 -8.42 26.35
CA TRP A 227 -33.08 -8.52 26.22
C TRP A 227 -33.50 -9.88 25.67
N TYR A 228 -32.83 -10.38 24.63
CA TYR A 228 -33.09 -11.71 24.09
C TYR A 228 -32.89 -12.84 25.11
N LEU A 229 -31.88 -12.73 25.97
CA LEU A 229 -31.65 -13.69 27.06
C LEU A 229 -32.71 -13.55 28.17
N GLN A 230 -33.13 -12.32 28.49
CA GLN A 230 -34.19 -12.05 29.46
C GLN A 230 -35.53 -12.59 28.99
N ASP A 231 -35.93 -12.30 27.75
CA ASP A 231 -37.17 -12.79 27.15
C ASP A 231 -37.20 -14.32 27.11
N LEU A 232 -36.07 -14.97 26.80
CA LEU A 232 -35.93 -16.42 26.87
C LEU A 232 -36.07 -16.94 28.30
N SER A 233 -35.51 -16.26 29.30
CA SER A 233 -35.63 -16.66 30.70
C SER A 233 -37.06 -16.48 31.23
N GLU A 234 -37.71 -15.36 30.96
CA GLU A 234 -39.11 -15.10 31.38
C GLU A 234 -40.08 -16.09 30.73
N TYR A 235 -39.82 -16.48 29.47
CA TYR A 235 -40.59 -17.51 28.79
C TYR A 235 -40.38 -18.90 29.42
N ILE A 236 -39.14 -19.25 29.78
CA ILE A 236 -38.82 -20.54 30.43
C ILE A 236 -39.41 -20.60 31.85
N ASP A 237 -39.33 -19.50 32.61
CA ASP A 237 -39.91 -19.40 33.94
C ASP A 237 -41.45 -19.48 33.90
N GLY A 238 -42.08 -18.87 32.88
CA GLY A 238 -43.53 -18.98 32.64
C GLY A 238 -44.01 -20.39 32.23
N LEU A 239 -43.11 -21.25 31.75
CA LEU A 239 -43.40 -22.64 31.39
C LEU A 239 -43.60 -23.55 32.63
N GLY A 240 -43.15 -23.11 33.81
CA GLY A 240 -43.31 -23.83 35.07
C GLY A 240 -44.76 -24.00 35.54
N GLU A 241 -45.69 -23.20 35.01
CA GLU A 241 -47.12 -23.23 35.36
C GLU A 241 -47.99 -23.91 34.28
N GLY A 242 -47.75 -25.20 34.02
CA GLY A 242 -48.80 -26.16 33.65
C GLY A 242 -49.69 -25.90 32.42
N LYS A 243 -49.16 -25.44 31.27
CA LYS A 243 -49.92 -25.37 30.00
C LYS A 243 -49.22 -26.04 28.80
N SER A 244 -50.03 -26.38 27.82
CA SER A 244 -49.91 -27.50 26.86
C SER A 244 -49.17 -27.12 25.54
N PRO A 245 -49.06 -28.00 24.52
CA PRO A 245 -48.19 -27.88 23.33
C PRO A 245 -48.25 -26.62 22.43
N PRO A 246 -49.30 -25.75 22.41
CA PRO A 246 -49.35 -24.60 21.50
C PRO A 246 -48.31 -23.49 21.75
N GLU A 247 -47.56 -23.56 22.86
CA GLU A 247 -46.59 -22.53 23.26
C GLU A 247 -45.23 -22.69 22.58
N ALA A 248 -44.85 -23.90 22.16
CA ALA A 248 -43.60 -24.15 21.41
C ALA A 248 -43.55 -23.38 20.08
N SER A 249 -44.71 -23.13 19.46
CA SER A 249 -44.83 -22.30 18.25
C SER A 249 -44.57 -20.81 18.53
N LYS A 250 -44.91 -20.32 19.73
CA LYS A 250 -44.66 -18.92 20.15
C LYS A 250 -43.17 -18.70 20.45
N LEU A 251 -42.52 -19.65 21.15
CA LEU A 251 -41.06 -19.63 21.33
C LEU A 251 -40.34 -19.62 19.99
N ARG A 252 -40.77 -20.49 19.07
CA ARG A 252 -40.16 -20.58 17.74
C ARG A 252 -40.27 -19.26 16.98
N ALA A 253 -41.45 -18.63 16.99
CA ALA A 253 -41.64 -17.31 16.39
C ALA A 253 -40.79 -16.21 17.05
N HIS A 254 -40.58 -16.27 18.37
CA HIS A 254 -39.72 -15.32 19.09
C HIS A 254 -38.24 -15.50 18.71
N VAL A 255 -37.75 -16.73 18.71
CA VAL A 255 -36.38 -17.05 18.27
C VAL A 255 -36.17 -16.67 16.81
N ASP A 256 -37.16 -16.91 15.95
CA ASP A 256 -37.11 -16.51 14.54
C ASP A 256 -37.04 -14.97 14.39
N SER A 257 -37.77 -14.22 15.22
CA SER A 257 -37.67 -12.75 15.27
C SER A 257 -36.29 -12.27 15.71
N MET A 258 -35.72 -12.87 16.77
CA MET A 258 -34.37 -12.54 17.26
C MET A 258 -33.30 -12.84 16.21
N LEU A 259 -33.39 -13.99 15.53
CA LEU A 259 -32.49 -14.34 14.43
C LEU A 259 -32.61 -13.38 13.25
N GLN A 260 -33.83 -12.92 12.95
CA GLN A 260 -34.07 -11.95 11.88
C GLN A 260 -33.42 -10.59 12.19
N ASP A 261 -33.49 -10.13 13.44
CA ASP A 261 -32.86 -8.89 13.89
C ASP A 261 -31.33 -8.98 13.91
N VAL A 262 -30.77 -10.12 14.32
CA VAL A 262 -29.33 -10.37 14.22
C VAL A 262 -28.90 -10.35 12.75
N ARG A 263 -29.64 -11.00 11.86
CA ARG A 263 -29.34 -10.99 10.42
C ARG A 263 -29.44 -9.59 9.80
N SER A 264 -30.47 -8.81 10.14
CA SER A 264 -30.68 -7.48 9.57
C SER A 264 -29.59 -6.50 10.01
N SER A 265 -29.17 -6.58 11.27
CA SER A 265 -28.11 -5.75 11.83
C SER A 265 -26.73 -6.12 11.27
N TYR A 266 -26.41 -7.42 11.09
CA TYR A 266 -25.20 -7.82 10.37
C TYR A 266 -25.20 -7.34 8.92
N ARG A 267 -26.34 -7.42 8.22
CA ARG A 267 -26.46 -6.87 6.85
C ARG A 267 -26.22 -5.36 6.80
N ALA A 268 -26.80 -4.60 7.74
CA ALA A 268 -26.58 -3.16 7.81
C ALA A 268 -25.10 -2.82 8.03
N ARG A 269 -24.41 -3.58 8.90
CA ARG A 269 -22.97 -3.43 9.13
C ARG A 269 -22.14 -3.78 7.90
N GLU A 270 -22.49 -4.86 7.21
CA GLU A 270 -21.84 -5.27 5.97
C GLU A 270 -22.00 -4.20 4.88
N GLU A 271 -23.17 -3.60 4.76
CA GLU A 271 -23.44 -2.52 3.81
C GLU A 271 -22.64 -1.24 4.14
N GLN A 272 -22.54 -0.87 5.42
CA GLN A 272 -21.67 0.22 5.88
C GLN A 272 -20.20 -0.03 5.52
N LEU A 273 -19.67 -1.23 5.78
CA LEU A 273 -18.30 -1.57 5.43
C LEU A 273 -18.08 -1.59 3.90
N ALA A 274 -19.03 -2.13 3.14
CA ALA A 274 -18.97 -2.18 1.69
C ALA A 274 -19.03 -0.77 1.07
N SER A 275 -19.83 0.14 1.62
CA SER A 275 -19.89 1.54 1.18
C SER A 275 -18.62 2.31 1.51
N ALA A 276 -18.07 2.14 2.72
CA ALA A 276 -16.78 2.72 3.12
C ALA A 276 -15.64 2.24 2.20
N ALA A 277 -15.55 0.93 1.96
CA ALA A 277 -14.57 0.35 1.03
C ALA A 277 -14.69 0.92 -0.39
N ARG A 278 -15.92 1.08 -0.91
CA ARG A 278 -16.17 1.74 -2.20
C ARG A 278 -15.73 3.21 -2.20
N SER A 279 -15.98 3.93 -1.11
CA SER A 279 -15.57 5.33 -0.97
C SER A 279 -14.04 5.49 -0.95
N TYR A 280 -13.32 4.63 -0.23
CA TYR A 280 -11.86 4.61 -0.21
C TYR A 280 -11.28 4.24 -1.56
N LYS A 281 -11.84 3.24 -2.25
CA LYS A 281 -11.45 2.91 -3.62
C LYS A 281 -11.60 4.11 -4.56
N LYS A 282 -12.70 4.85 -4.45
CA LYS A 282 -12.95 6.05 -5.27
C LYS A 282 -11.97 7.19 -4.93
N ARG A 283 -11.67 7.40 -3.65
CA ARG A 283 -10.67 8.39 -3.19
C ARG A 283 -9.28 8.03 -3.71
N LEU A 284 -8.88 6.76 -3.58
CA LEU A 284 -7.60 6.27 -4.08
C LEU A 284 -7.47 6.48 -5.58
N GLN A 285 -8.50 6.12 -6.35
CA GLN A 285 -8.53 6.38 -7.80
C GLN A 285 -8.36 7.88 -8.13
N LYS A 286 -9.02 8.77 -7.38
CA LYS A 286 -8.86 10.23 -7.56
C LYS A 286 -7.42 10.67 -7.28
N ILE A 287 -6.81 10.18 -6.20
CA ILE A 287 -5.42 10.51 -5.84
C ILE A 287 -4.45 10.00 -6.92
N THR A 288 -4.62 8.76 -7.37
CA THR A 288 -3.81 8.18 -8.45
C THR A 288 -3.95 8.99 -9.74
N GLN A 289 -5.17 9.41 -10.12
CA GLN A 289 -5.40 10.26 -11.29
C GLN A 289 -4.72 11.62 -11.16
N THR A 290 -4.82 12.27 -10.00
CA THR A 290 -4.13 13.55 -9.76
C THR A 290 -2.61 13.40 -9.78
N HIS A 291 -2.09 12.29 -9.24
CA HIS A 291 -0.66 11.98 -9.25
C HIS A 291 -0.14 11.80 -10.68
N HIS A 292 -0.85 11.04 -11.51
CA HIS A 292 -0.50 10.87 -12.92
C HIS A 292 -0.56 12.20 -13.68
N ALA A 293 -1.59 13.03 -13.45
CA ALA A 293 -1.70 14.34 -14.10
C ALA A 293 -0.54 15.27 -13.70
N LEU A 294 -0.15 15.25 -12.42
CA LEU A 294 0.97 16.02 -11.91
C LEU A 294 2.30 15.53 -12.48
N LEU A 295 2.51 14.21 -12.58
CA LEU A 295 3.68 13.62 -13.23
C LEU A 295 3.79 14.06 -14.69
N ILE A 296 2.67 14.05 -15.44
CA ILE A 296 2.65 14.53 -16.83
C ILE A 296 3.01 16.02 -16.91
N ALA A 297 2.44 16.85 -16.03
CA ALA A 297 2.78 18.27 -15.99
C ALA A 297 4.25 18.50 -15.65
N TYR A 298 4.80 17.73 -14.70
CA TYR A 298 6.21 17.76 -14.32
C TYR A 298 7.13 17.35 -15.47
N ARG A 299 6.80 16.26 -16.20
CA ARG A 299 7.51 15.84 -17.42
C ARG A 299 7.61 16.98 -18.43
N VAL A 300 6.45 17.56 -18.77
CA VAL A 300 6.35 18.63 -19.77
C VAL A 300 7.14 19.86 -19.33
N GLN A 301 7.04 20.26 -18.07
CA GLN A 301 7.80 21.39 -17.53
C GLN A 301 9.32 21.14 -17.59
N ARG A 302 9.76 19.93 -17.25
CA ARG A 302 11.16 19.54 -17.28
C ARG A 302 11.72 19.53 -18.70
N GLU A 303 10.97 18.99 -19.66
CA GLU A 303 11.32 19.03 -21.08
C GLU A 303 11.42 20.47 -21.61
N GLN A 304 10.51 21.36 -21.21
CA GLN A 304 10.54 22.77 -21.58
C GLN A 304 11.78 23.51 -21.05
N ILE A 305 12.18 23.24 -19.80
CA ILE A 305 13.41 23.80 -19.20
C ILE A 305 14.65 23.28 -19.93
N LEU A 306 14.70 21.98 -20.23
CA LEU A 306 15.81 21.39 -21.00
C LEU A 306 15.89 21.94 -22.44
N ALA A 307 14.75 22.27 -23.05
CA ALA A 307 14.69 22.89 -24.37
C ALA A 307 15.10 24.38 -24.38
N GLN A 308 15.13 25.05 -23.21
CA GLN A 308 15.52 26.46 -23.06
C GLN A 308 16.75 26.61 -22.14
N PRO A 309 17.97 26.30 -22.62
CA PRO A 309 19.19 26.33 -21.81
C PRO A 309 19.61 27.73 -21.34
N GLU A 310 19.07 28.81 -21.90
CA GLU A 310 19.41 30.18 -21.50
C GLU A 310 18.72 30.66 -20.21
N SER A 311 17.70 29.95 -19.74
CA SER A 311 16.89 30.36 -18.57
C SER A 311 17.58 30.11 -17.22
N GLY A 312 18.71 29.38 -17.19
CA GLY A 312 19.48 29.08 -15.96
C GLY A 312 18.70 28.29 -14.89
N LEU A 313 17.53 27.75 -15.23
CA LEU A 313 16.67 26.99 -14.33
C LEU A 313 17.11 25.52 -14.27
N ASP A 314 17.15 24.97 -13.05
CA ASP A 314 17.45 23.55 -12.83
C ASP A 314 16.22 22.69 -13.18
N PRO A 315 16.33 21.73 -14.12
CA PRO A 315 15.25 20.81 -14.47
C PRO A 315 14.85 19.83 -13.35
N GLY A 316 15.62 19.72 -12.27
CA GLY A 316 15.28 18.90 -11.11
C GLY A 316 15.41 17.38 -11.31
N PRO A 317 15.07 16.59 -10.28
CA PRO A 317 15.31 15.14 -10.26
C PRO A 317 14.57 14.38 -11.36
N PRO A 318 15.12 13.24 -11.82
CA PRO A 318 14.42 12.35 -12.74
C PRO A 318 13.06 11.91 -12.20
N GLU A 319 12.14 11.58 -13.10
CA GLU A 319 10.75 11.25 -12.78
C GLU A 319 10.52 9.80 -12.33
N ALA A 320 11.46 8.90 -12.62
CA ALA A 320 11.41 7.48 -12.26
C ALA A 320 11.11 7.21 -10.76
N PRO A 321 11.65 7.98 -9.79
CA PRO A 321 11.36 7.79 -8.36
C PRO A 321 9.94 8.22 -7.96
N PHE A 322 9.24 8.97 -8.81
CA PHE A 322 7.90 9.48 -8.54
C PHE A 322 6.81 8.67 -9.24
N SER A 323 7.16 7.72 -10.13
CA SER A 323 6.18 6.87 -10.79
C SER A 323 5.58 5.90 -9.77
N LEU A 324 4.33 6.13 -9.36
CA LEU A 324 3.55 5.13 -8.61
C LEU A 324 3.02 4.15 -9.65
N GLU A 325 3.82 3.15 -10.01
CA GLU A 325 3.37 2.13 -10.95
C GLU A 325 2.12 1.43 -10.38
N PRO A 326 1.00 1.39 -11.13
CA PRO A 326 -0.21 0.69 -10.70
C PRO A 326 0.05 -0.76 -10.30
N SER A 327 1.09 -1.37 -10.86
CA SER A 327 1.58 -2.72 -10.55
C SER A 327 2.10 -2.83 -9.11
N GLU A 328 2.87 -1.87 -8.61
CA GLU A 328 3.44 -1.91 -7.26
C GLU A 328 2.34 -1.77 -6.19
N LEU A 329 1.38 -0.86 -6.40
CA LEU A 329 0.21 -0.72 -5.53
C LEU A 329 -0.67 -1.99 -5.56
N ARG A 330 -0.83 -2.61 -6.73
CA ARG A 330 -1.59 -3.85 -6.89
C ARG A 330 -0.90 -4.99 -6.14
N GLU A 331 0.42 -5.12 -6.25
CA GLU A 331 1.21 -6.10 -5.51
C GLU A 331 1.13 -5.90 -3.99
N GLU A 332 1.20 -4.66 -3.50
CA GLU A 332 1.06 -4.35 -2.07
C GLU A 332 -0.34 -4.76 -1.56
N THR A 333 -1.39 -4.42 -2.30
CA THR A 333 -2.77 -4.81 -1.94
C THR A 333 -3.01 -6.31 -2.02
N GLU A 334 -2.37 -7.02 -2.95
CA GLU A 334 -2.44 -8.48 -3.04
C GLU A 334 -1.69 -9.15 -1.88
N ARG A 335 -0.53 -8.61 -1.47
CA ARG A 335 0.21 -9.07 -0.29
C ARG A 335 -0.62 -8.89 0.99
N GLU A 336 -1.23 -7.72 1.19
CA GLU A 336 -2.10 -7.46 2.34
C GLU A 336 -3.34 -8.37 2.35
N LEU A 337 -3.99 -8.58 1.19
CA LEU A 337 -5.12 -9.50 1.06
C LEU A 337 -4.71 -10.94 1.40
N GLN A 338 -3.54 -11.37 0.96
CA GLN A 338 -3.03 -12.70 1.24
C GLN A 338 -2.76 -12.90 2.74
N GLN A 339 -2.17 -11.89 3.39
CA GLN A 339 -1.95 -11.90 4.83
C GLN A 339 -3.27 -11.99 5.60
N ARG A 340 -4.27 -11.18 5.23
CA ARG A 340 -5.61 -11.23 5.85
C ARG A 340 -6.28 -12.59 5.72
N ARG A 341 -6.16 -13.26 4.56
CA ARG A 341 -6.69 -14.63 4.37
C ARG A 341 -5.99 -15.65 5.26
N GLN A 342 -4.68 -15.51 5.46
CA GLN A 342 -3.94 -16.39 6.36
C GLN A 342 -4.38 -16.19 7.81
N ASP A 343 -4.54 -14.95 8.25
CA ASP A 343 -5.03 -14.63 9.60
C ASP A 343 -6.46 -15.18 9.82
N GLU A 344 -7.35 -15.02 8.83
CA GLU A 344 -8.70 -15.57 8.88
C GLU A 344 -8.69 -17.10 9.00
N ALA A 345 -7.86 -17.78 8.22
CA ALA A 345 -7.73 -19.24 8.27
C ALA A 345 -7.21 -19.71 9.64
N GLN A 346 -6.22 -19.01 10.21
CA GLN A 346 -5.69 -19.30 11.54
C GLN A 346 -6.76 -19.12 12.63
N LEU A 347 -7.53 -18.03 12.57
CA LEU A 347 -8.63 -17.77 13.48
C LEU A 347 -9.72 -18.84 13.38
N GLN A 348 -10.09 -19.26 12.17
CA GLN A 348 -11.05 -20.35 11.97
C GLN A 348 -10.59 -21.68 12.57
N VAL A 349 -9.30 -22.01 12.44
CA VAL A 349 -8.73 -23.22 13.05
C VAL A 349 -8.79 -23.14 14.58
N SER A 350 -8.42 -22.01 15.18
CA SER A 350 -8.53 -21.79 16.63
C SER A 350 -9.98 -21.96 17.11
N LEU A 351 -10.92 -21.35 16.41
CA LEU A 351 -12.34 -21.38 16.77
C LEU A 351 -12.92 -22.80 16.67
N LYS A 352 -12.53 -23.58 15.66
CA LYS A 352 -12.88 -25.01 15.55
C LYS A 352 -12.31 -25.83 16.72
N LYS A 353 -11.08 -25.55 17.13
CA LYS A 353 -10.43 -26.21 18.27
C LYS A 353 -11.17 -25.90 19.57
N ASP A 354 -11.48 -24.63 19.81
CA ASP A 354 -12.21 -24.19 21.01
C ASP A 354 -13.61 -24.79 21.05
N ARG A 355 -14.30 -24.86 19.90
CA ARG A 355 -15.60 -25.54 19.78
C ARG A 355 -15.52 -27.03 20.10
N ALA A 356 -14.51 -27.73 19.60
CA ALA A 356 -14.31 -29.15 19.88
C ALA A 356 -14.01 -29.40 21.38
N LEU A 357 -13.20 -28.53 21.99
CA LEU A 357 -12.93 -28.57 23.43
C LEU A 357 -14.22 -28.36 24.25
N LEU A 358 -15.04 -27.40 23.84
CA LEU A 358 -16.30 -27.10 24.52
C LEU A 358 -17.27 -28.28 24.43
N ILE A 359 -17.43 -28.88 23.24
CA ILE A 359 -18.26 -30.08 23.05
C ILE A 359 -17.80 -31.22 23.97
N THR A 360 -16.49 -31.46 24.08
CA THR A 360 -15.93 -32.49 24.96
C THR A 360 -16.23 -32.20 26.43
N ARG A 361 -16.12 -30.94 26.86
CA ARG A 361 -16.49 -30.55 28.24
C ARG A 361 -17.98 -30.74 28.50
N VAL A 362 -18.84 -30.40 27.55
CA VAL A 362 -20.29 -30.59 27.66
C VAL A 362 -20.61 -32.08 27.78
N SER A 363 -20.05 -32.94 26.92
CA SER A 363 -20.30 -34.38 27.00
C SER A 363 -19.84 -35.02 28.31
N VAL A 364 -18.72 -34.55 28.87
CA VAL A 364 -18.25 -35.00 30.19
C VAL A 364 -19.21 -34.55 31.29
N ALA A 365 -19.67 -33.30 31.24
CA ALA A 365 -20.65 -32.79 32.20
C ALA A 365 -21.98 -33.54 32.10
N GLU A 366 -22.46 -33.85 30.89
CA GLU A 366 -23.65 -34.66 30.65
C GLU A 366 -23.51 -36.06 31.27
N ALA A 367 -22.36 -36.74 31.06
CA ALA A 367 -22.10 -38.04 31.66
C ALA A 367 -22.09 -37.99 33.20
N GLN A 368 -21.48 -36.96 33.79
CA GLN A 368 -21.48 -36.76 35.25
C GLN A 368 -22.89 -36.55 35.80
N VAL A 369 -23.74 -35.80 35.08
CA VAL A 369 -25.14 -35.61 35.48
C VAL A 369 -25.92 -36.93 35.40
N SER A 370 -25.69 -37.75 34.36
CA SER A 370 -26.31 -39.08 34.27
C SER A 370 -25.86 -40.01 35.40
N GLU A 371 -24.58 -40.04 35.74
CA GLU A 371 -24.08 -40.85 36.87
C GLU A 371 -24.71 -40.43 38.22
N LEU A 372 -24.85 -39.11 38.45
CA LEU A 372 -25.51 -38.60 39.65
C LEU A 372 -27.00 -38.96 39.68
N GLN A 373 -27.67 -38.90 38.53
CA GLN A 373 -29.07 -39.29 38.40
C GLN A 373 -29.26 -40.78 38.72
N ASP A 374 -28.43 -41.65 38.14
CA ASP A 374 -28.46 -43.09 38.41
C ASP A 374 -28.19 -43.40 39.90
N TYR A 375 -27.27 -42.67 40.53
CA TYR A 375 -27.00 -42.78 41.96
C TYR A 375 -28.22 -42.41 42.82
N ILE A 376 -28.88 -41.29 42.49
CA ILE A 376 -30.11 -40.85 43.15
C ILE A 376 -31.21 -41.90 42.99
N ASP A 377 -31.45 -42.37 41.76
CA ASP A 377 -32.52 -43.31 41.47
C ASP A 377 -32.31 -44.66 42.18
N ASN A 378 -31.06 -45.15 42.24
CA ASN A 378 -30.71 -46.36 42.96
C ASN A 378 -30.95 -46.21 44.48
N HIS A 379 -30.51 -45.10 45.08
CA HIS A 379 -30.73 -44.87 46.50
C HIS A 379 -32.19 -44.64 46.86
N LEU A 380 -32.94 -43.89 46.04
CA LEU A 380 -34.37 -43.75 46.19
C LEU A 380 -35.08 -45.10 46.11
N GLY A 381 -34.65 -45.98 45.19
CA GLY A 381 -35.12 -47.37 45.11
C GLY A 381 -34.93 -48.12 46.42
N ARG A 382 -33.69 -48.15 46.94
CA ARG A 382 -33.36 -48.82 48.22
C ARG A 382 -34.15 -48.27 49.39
N TYR A 383 -34.22 -46.94 49.52
CA TYR A 383 -35.00 -46.32 50.60
C TYR A 383 -36.48 -46.70 50.52
N ARG A 384 -37.05 -46.77 49.31
CA ARG A 384 -38.45 -47.18 49.10
C ARG A 384 -38.68 -48.63 49.53
N GLU A 385 -37.75 -49.52 49.20
CA GLU A 385 -37.80 -50.93 49.61
C GLU A 385 -37.68 -51.09 51.14
N GLU A 386 -36.78 -50.32 51.75
CA GLU A 386 -36.53 -50.37 53.19
C GLU A 386 -37.69 -49.77 54.00
N ILE A 387 -38.27 -48.66 53.55
CA ILE A 387 -39.53 -48.13 54.07
C ILE A 387 -40.64 -49.18 53.96
N SER A 388 -40.78 -49.83 52.80
CA SER A 388 -41.79 -50.88 52.59
C SER A 388 -41.57 -52.08 53.52
N HIS A 389 -40.32 -52.47 53.76
CA HIS A 389 -39.95 -53.53 54.69
C HIS A 389 -40.26 -53.15 56.15
N LEU A 390 -39.92 -51.93 56.57
CA LEU A 390 -40.22 -51.41 57.90
C LEU A 390 -41.74 -51.29 58.14
N CYS A 391 -42.52 -50.82 57.16
CA CYS A 391 -43.98 -50.77 57.26
C CYS A 391 -44.60 -52.16 57.45
N ARG A 392 -44.07 -53.18 56.75
CA ARG A 392 -44.51 -54.59 56.91
C ARG A 392 -44.16 -55.15 58.30
N LEU A 393 -42.97 -54.87 58.83
CA LEU A 393 -42.54 -55.33 60.16
C LEU A 393 -43.34 -54.71 61.31
N HIS A 394 -43.78 -53.45 61.16
CA HIS A 394 -44.54 -52.75 62.20
C HIS A 394 -46.06 -52.95 62.08
N GLY A 395 -46.53 -53.81 61.17
CA GLY A 395 -47.95 -54.12 61.02
C GLY A 395 -48.83 -52.95 60.54
N ILE A 396 -48.23 -51.91 59.95
CA ILE A 396 -48.97 -50.80 59.35
C ILE A 396 -49.44 -51.27 57.97
N GLN A 397 -50.52 -52.05 57.96
CA GLN A 397 -51.31 -52.25 56.76
C GLN A 397 -51.88 -50.89 56.36
N GLU A 398 -51.70 -50.47 55.11
CA GLU A 398 -52.32 -49.26 54.55
C GLU A 398 -53.85 -49.34 54.72
N ALA A 399 -54.36 -48.85 55.84
CA ALA A 399 -55.75 -48.51 56.03
C ALA A 399 -55.97 -47.15 55.36
N GLY A 400 -56.51 -47.14 54.14
CA GLY A 400 -56.81 -45.85 53.51
C GLY A 400 -57.20 -45.81 52.04
N ARG A 401 -57.86 -46.83 51.49
CA ARG A 401 -58.71 -46.64 50.29
C ARG A 401 -60.17 -46.85 50.68
N SER A 402 -60.68 -45.90 51.46
CA SER A 402 -62.10 -45.75 51.72
C SER A 402 -62.76 -45.10 50.52
N GLN A 403 -63.78 -45.79 50.03
CA GLN A 403 -64.89 -45.26 49.25
C GLN A 403 -65.36 -43.91 49.82
N SER A 404 -65.52 -42.90 48.95
CA SER A 404 -66.44 -41.79 49.21
C SER A 404 -67.22 -41.50 47.94
N ALA A 405 -68.53 -41.65 48.07
CA ALA A 405 -69.53 -41.43 47.05
C ALA A 405 -69.76 -39.94 46.74
N ASN A 406 -70.28 -39.71 45.53
CA ASN A 406 -71.29 -38.71 45.15
C ASN A 406 -71.32 -37.35 45.89
N THR A 407 -71.11 -36.29 45.12
CA THR A 407 -71.95 -35.08 45.19
C THR A 407 -72.35 -34.65 43.79
N THR A 408 -73.59 -34.98 43.45
CA THR A 408 -74.47 -34.31 42.48
C THR A 408 -74.49 -32.80 42.77
N LEU A 409 -74.44 -31.96 41.74
CA LEU A 409 -75.18 -30.70 41.71
C LEU A 409 -75.47 -30.32 40.25
N HIS A 410 -76.72 -29.89 40.08
CA HIS A 410 -77.41 -29.46 38.87
C HIS A 410 -76.80 -28.22 38.21
#